data_AF-A0A1J9Q6I0-F1
#
_entry.id   AF-A0A1J9Q6I0-F1
#
_cell.length_a   1.000
_cell.length_b   1.000
_cell.length_c   1.000
_cell.angle_alpha   90.00
_cell.angle_beta   90.00
_cell.angle_gamma   90.00
#
_symmetry.space_group_name_H-M   'P 1'
#
loop_
_entity.id
_entity.type
_entity.pdbx_description
1 polymer ?
#
loop_
_entity_poly.entity_id
_entity_poly.type
_entity_poly.pdbx_seq_one_letter_code
_entity_poly.pdbx_strand_id
1 'polypeptide(L)' 'VSVDDLDAACARLEEQKVAWKKRLTDGRMKNVAFVLDPDGYWIEIIQNEKLKNRSNW' A
#
# COMPACT_ATOMS: atom_id res chain seq x y z
N VAL A 1 -0.12 7.20 5.11
CA VAL A 1 -1.34 7.59 4.37
C VAL A 1 -2.32 6.44 4.38
N SER A 2 -3.61 6.69 4.66
CA SER A 2 -4.64 5.65 4.67
C SER A 2 -5.44 5.69 3.37
N VAL A 3 -5.60 4.54 2.72
CA VAL A 3 -6.36 4.39 1.48
C VAL A 3 -7.49 3.39 1.65
N ASP A 4 -8.57 3.58 0.88
CA ASP A 4 -9.70 2.65 0.88
C ASP A 4 -9.33 1.32 0.22
N ASP A 5 -8.63 1.39 -0.91
CA ASP A 5 -8.19 0.24 -1.68
C ASP A 5 -6.69 0.33 -2.00
N LEU A 6 -5.93 -0.62 -1.44
CA LEU A 6 -4.48 -0.61 -1.53
C LEU A 6 -3.98 -1.11 -2.89
N ASP A 7 -4.74 -1.99 -3.55
CA ASP A 7 -4.39 -2.52 -4.87
C ASP A 7 -4.56 -1.43 -5.93
N ALA A 8 -5.69 -0.71 -5.90
CA ALA A 8 -5.93 0.44 -6.76
C ALA A 8 -4.91 1.56 -6.52
N ALA A 9 -4.56 1.84 -5.25
CA ALA A 9 -3.51 2.79 -4.93
C ALA A 9 -2.15 2.35 -5.49
N CYS A 10 -1.81 1.06 -5.36
CA CYS A 10 -0.58 0.48 -5.89
C CYS A 10 -0.50 0.58 -7.41
N ALA A 11 -1.57 0.23 -8.13
CA ALA A 11 -1.63 0.37 -9.59
C ALA A 11 -1.42 1.83 -10.03
N ARG A 12 -2.04 2.77 -9.33
CA ARG A 12 -1.89 4.20 -9.63
C ARG A 12 -0.49 4.72 -9.37
N LEU A 13 0.14 4.25 -8.30
CA LEU A 13 1.53 4.58 -7.94
C LEU A 13 2.53 3.94 -8.91
N GLU A 14 2.25 2.73 -9.39
CA GLU A 14 3.06 2.06 -10.42
C GLU A 14 2.98 2.80 -11.76
N GLU A 15 1.81 3.31 -12.15
CA GLU A 15 1.64 4.18 -13.32
C GLU A 15 2.42 5.49 -13.19
N GLN A 16 2.50 6.05 -11.98
CA GLN A 16 3.32 7.23 -11.68
C GLN A 16 4.82 6.94 -11.55
N LYS A 17 5.25 5.68 -11.76
CA LYS A 17 6.66 5.25 -11.67
C LYS A 17 7.32 5.60 -10.33
N VAL A 18 6.57 5.52 -9.23
CA VAL A 18 7.15 5.76 -7.90
C VAL A 18 8.15 4.67 -7.53
N ALA A 19 9.14 5.01 -6.71
CA ALA A 19 10.10 4.04 -6.22
C ALA A 19 9.44 3.17 -5.13
N TRP A 20 9.43 1.86 -5.31
CA TRP A 20 8.86 0.94 -4.33
C TRP A 20 9.94 0.43 -3.38
N LYS A 21 9.72 0.56 -2.07
CA LYS A 21 10.57 -0.09 -1.07
C LYS A 21 10.09 -1.51 -0.78
N LYS A 22 8.78 -1.69 -0.64
CA LYS A 22 8.15 -2.99 -0.36
C LYS A 22 6.77 -3.05 -1.01
N ARG A 23 6.59 -4.00 -1.93
CA ARG A 23 5.33 -4.21 -2.65
C ARG A 23 4.39 -5.12 -1.87
N LEU A 24 3.11 -4.95 -2.13
CA LEU A 24 2.04 -5.76 -1.53
C LEU A 24 2.09 -7.24 -1.95
N THR A 25 2.72 -7.52 -3.08
CA THR A 25 2.84 -8.86 -3.68
C THR A 25 3.84 -9.78 -2.97
N ASP A 26 4.70 -9.24 -2.10
CA ASP A 26 5.82 -9.97 -1.48
C ASP A 26 5.45 -10.65 -0.14
N GLY A 27 4.23 -10.47 0.37
CA GLY A 27 3.86 -10.91 1.73
C GLY A 27 2.48 -11.56 1.87
N ARG A 28 2.34 -12.38 2.94
CA ARG A 28 1.06 -12.92 3.43
C ARG A 28 0.09 -11.84 3.92
N MET A 29 0.60 -10.65 4.28
CA MET A 29 -0.19 -9.52 4.77
C MET A 29 -0.33 -8.44 3.68
N LYS A 30 -1.45 -8.48 2.96
CA LYS A 30 -1.80 -7.51 1.90
C LYS A 30 -2.45 -6.23 2.45
N ASN A 31 -1.99 -5.74 3.61
CA ASN A 31 -2.64 -4.60 4.30
C ASN A 31 -1.78 -3.33 4.30
N VAL A 32 -0.50 -3.41 3.91
CA VAL A 32 0.44 -2.30 3.97
C VAL A 32 1.44 -2.35 2.82
N ALA A 33 1.76 -1.19 2.25
CA ALA A 33 2.77 -1.02 1.23
C ALA A 33 3.70 0.16 1.56
N PHE A 34 4.95 0.10 1.09
CA PHE A 34 5.95 1.15 1.34
C PHE A 34 6.50 1.67 0.02
N VAL A 35 6.39 2.98 -0.18
CA VAL A 35 6.99 3.70 -1.30
C VAL A 35 8.07 4.66 -0.80
N LEU A 36 9.03 4.91 -1.67
CA LEU A 36 10.09 5.89 -1.54
C LEU A 36 9.73 7.08 -2.40
N ASP A 37 9.74 8.24 -1.78
CA ASP A 37 9.68 9.51 -2.48
C ASP A 37 11.06 9.83 -3.13
N PRO A 38 11.15 10.64 -4.20
CA PRO A 38 12.42 11.09 -4.76
C PRO A 38 13.37 11.73 -3.74
N ASP A 39 12.83 12.36 -2.68
CA ASP A 39 13.60 12.92 -1.57
C ASP A 39 14.11 11.84 -0.58
N GLY A 40 13.84 10.56 -0.82
CA GLY A 40 14.27 9.44 0.00
C GLY A 40 13.41 9.20 1.24
N TYR A 41 12.29 9.91 1.38
CA TYR A 41 11.34 9.71 2.48
C TYR A 41 10.52 8.43 2.29
N TRP A 42 10.21 7.80 3.42
CA TRP A 42 9.42 6.58 3.45
C TRP A 42 7.95 6.95 3.63
N ILE A 43 7.16 6.66 2.61
CA ILE A 43 5.72 6.86 2.66
C ILE A 43 5.09 5.49 2.90
N GLU A 44 4.55 5.34 4.10
CA GLU A 44 3.77 4.16 4.48
C GLU A 44 2.32 4.32 4.01
N ILE A 45 1.85 3.37 3.23
CA ILE A 45 0.48 3.31 2.70
C ILE A 45 -0.21 2.14 3.39
N ILE A 46 -1.20 2.45 4.21
CA ILE A 46 -2.00 1.46 4.94
C ILE A 46 -3.40 1.41 4.36
N GLN A 47 -3.96 0.21 4.22
CA GLN A 47 -5.37 0.08 3.89
C GLN A 47 -6.20 0.31 5.15
N ASN A 48 -7.32 1.04 5.01
CA ASN A 48 -8.22 1.27 6.12
C ASN A 48 -8.88 -0.05 6.59
N GLU A 49 -8.53 -0.52 7.79
CA GLU A 49 -9.08 -1.76 8.38
C GLU A 49 -10.61 -1.73 8.53
N LYS A 50 -11.22 -0.54 8.62
CA LYS A 50 -12.69 -0.38 8.68
C LYS A 50 -13.41 -0.90 7.44
N LEU A 51 -12.74 -0.95 6.27
CA LEU A 51 -13.31 -1.47 5.02
C LEU A 51 -12.98 -2.95 4.80
N LYS A 52 -11.99 -3.48 5.52
CA LYS A 52 -11.64 -4.89 5.51
C LYS A 52 -12.59 -5.65 6.42
N ASN A 53 -13.84 -5.77 5.97
CA ASN A 53 -14.89 -6.41 6.74
C ASN A 53 -14.47 -7.83 7.18
N ARG A 54 -14.10 -7.94 8.46
CA ARG A 54 -14.37 -9.06 9.36
C ARG A 54 -14.21 -10.47 8.76
N SER A 55 -12.99 -10.88 8.41
CA SER A 55 -12.65 -12.31 8.36
C SER A 55 -12.03 -12.74 9.69
N ASN A 56 -12.85 -12.75 10.73
CA ASN A 56 -12.56 -13.44 11.98
C ASN A 56 -13.83 -14.24 12.34
N TRP A 57 -14.02 -15.34 11.62
CA TRP A 57 -14.89 -16.47 11.97
C TRP A 57 -14.06 -17.72 11.68
#